data_AF-A0A202DFJ7-F1
#
_entry.id   AF-A0A202DFJ7-F1
#
_cell.length_a   1.000
_cell.length_b   1.000
_cell.length_c   1.000
_cell.angle_alpha   90.00
_cell.angle_beta   90.00
_cell.angle_gamma   90.00
#
_symmetry.space_group_name_H-M   'P 1'
#
loop_
_entity.id
_entity.type
_entity.pdbx_description
1 polymer ?
#
loop_
_entity_poly.entity_id
_entity_poly.type
_entity_poly.pdbx_seq_one_letter_code
_entity_poly.pdbx_strand_id
1 'polypeptide(L)'
;MSKNTSSLELKAELASAQQELHILKKKLQHQNVLIKSIWSILKEKYGLNDDNLESIYRDIVSEEEAQPDVAESCPQCNRPLQDNSTVCIYCGAEIGHHRMF
;
A
#
# COMPACT_ATOMS: atom_id res chain seq x y z
N MET A 1 1.87 1.29 44.66
CA MET A 1 2.81 0.39 43.94
C MET A 1 2.52 0.36 42.43
N SER A 2 2.54 1.52 41.74
CA SER A 2 1.98 1.65 40.38
C SER A 2 3.00 1.83 39.25
N LYS A 3 4.31 1.93 39.55
CA LYS A 3 5.35 2.26 38.54
C LYS A 3 5.94 1.04 37.82
N ASN A 4 5.79 -0.16 38.39
CA ASN A 4 6.44 -1.37 37.86
C ASN A 4 5.65 -2.02 36.71
N THR A 5 4.33 -1.90 36.71
CA THR A 5 3.44 -2.44 35.67
C THR A 5 3.62 -1.72 34.34
N SER A 6 3.66 -0.39 34.37
CA SER A 6 3.86 0.46 33.17
C SER A 6 5.22 0.23 32.49
N SER A 7 6.29 -0.04 33.25
CA SER A 7 7.60 -0.33 32.64
C SER A 7 7.67 -1.71 31.97
N LEU A 8 6.86 -2.67 32.40
CA LEU A 8 6.82 -4.02 31.81
C LEU A 8 5.97 -4.01 30.54
N GLU A 9 4.85 -3.30 30.55
CA GLU A 9 3.98 -3.09 29.38
C GLU A 9 4.75 -2.40 28.23
N LEU A 10 5.47 -1.31 28.53
CA LEU A 10 6.30 -0.63 27.54
C LEU A 10 7.38 -1.52 26.92
N LYS A 11 7.96 -2.44 27.70
CA LYS A 11 8.96 -3.40 27.19
C LYS A 11 8.32 -4.46 26.30
N ALA A 12 7.12 -4.91 26.63
CA ALA A 12 6.37 -5.87 25.83
C ALA A 12 5.94 -5.25 24.49
N GLU A 13 5.44 -4.01 24.51
CA GLU A 13 5.10 -3.24 23.30
C GLU A 13 6.32 -3.01 22.42
N LEU A 14 7.46 -2.60 23.02
CA LEU A 14 8.71 -2.42 22.29
C LEU A 14 9.17 -3.71 21.61
N ALA A 15 9.10 -4.84 22.33
CA ALA A 15 9.46 -6.15 21.78
C ALA A 15 8.53 -6.56 20.63
N SER A 16 7.21 -6.33 20.77
CA SER A 16 6.23 -6.60 19.70
C SER A 16 6.51 -5.76 18.46
N ALA A 17 6.70 -4.45 18.63
CA ALA A 17 7.03 -3.54 17.53
C ALA A 17 8.34 -3.93 16.84
N GLN A 18 9.37 -4.32 17.59
CA GLN A 18 10.63 -4.81 17.03
C GLN A 18 10.44 -6.10 16.21
N GLN A 19 9.61 -7.02 16.69
CA GLN A 19 9.29 -8.25 15.98
C GLN A 19 8.52 -7.96 14.69
N GLU A 20 7.54 -7.07 14.72
CA GLU A 20 6.79 -6.64 13.53
C GLU A 20 7.71 -5.97 12.50
N LEU A 21 8.59 -5.06 12.94
CA LEU A 21 9.60 -4.45 12.07
C LEU A 21 10.52 -5.49 11.43
N HIS A 22 10.93 -6.51 12.18
CA HIS A 22 11.74 -7.59 11.62
C HIS A 22 11.00 -8.39 10.56
N ILE A 23 9.73 -8.69 10.79
CA ILE A 23 8.88 -9.38 9.82
C ILE A 23 8.69 -8.53 8.56
N LEU A 24 8.38 -7.24 8.71
CA LEU A 24 8.23 -6.31 7.58
C LEU A 24 9.53 -6.17 6.78
N LYS A 25 10.69 -6.07 7.45
CA LYS A 25 11.99 -6.07 6.78
C LYS A 25 12.22 -7.33 5.95
N LYS A 26 11.89 -8.52 6.48
CA LYS A 26 11.99 -9.77 5.72
C LYS A 26 11.08 -9.80 4.51
N LYS A 27 9.83 -9.34 4.65
CA LYS A 27 8.88 -9.24 3.53
C LYS A 27 9.39 -8.30 2.44
N LEU A 28 9.89 -7.13 2.83
CA LEU A 28 10.47 -6.15 1.91
C LEU A 28 11.71 -6.71 1.18
N GLN A 29 12.58 -7.43 1.89
CA GLN A 29 13.72 -8.11 1.29
C GLN A 29 13.28 -9.15 0.26
N HIS A 30 12.27 -9.96 0.58
CA HIS A 30 11.73 -10.95 -0.35
C HIS A 30 11.12 -10.29 -1.60
N GLN A 31 10.31 -9.24 -1.43
CA GLN A 31 9.76 -8.47 -2.55
C GLN A 31 10.86 -7.89 -3.45
N ASN A 32 11.92 -7.34 -2.87
CA ASN A 32 13.07 -6.83 -3.63
C ASN A 32 13.73 -7.93 -4.48
N VAL A 33 13.86 -9.15 -3.95
CA VAL A 33 14.40 -10.29 -4.72
C VAL A 33 13.48 -10.67 -5.87
N LEU A 34 12.16 -10.69 -5.65
CA LEU A 34 11.19 -10.98 -6.71
C LEU A 34 11.23 -9.93 -7.81
N ILE A 35 11.22 -8.64 -7.46
CA ILE A 35 11.30 -7.53 -8.42
C ILE A 35 12.56 -7.64 -9.27
N LYS A 36 13.72 -7.90 -8.66
CA LYS A 36 14.99 -8.08 -9.38
C LYS A 36 14.97 -9.29 -10.31
N SER A 37 14.37 -10.39 -9.86
CA SER A 37 14.23 -11.61 -10.67
C SER A 37 13.34 -11.36 -11.89
N ILE A 38 12.19 -10.71 -11.69
CA ILE A 38 11.26 -10.35 -12.76
C ILE A 38 11.94 -9.40 -13.75
N TRP A 39 12.64 -8.36 -13.27
CA TRP A 39 13.35 -7.43 -14.14
C TRP A 39 14.41 -8.14 -14.99
N SER A 40 15.16 -9.08 -14.40
CA SER A 40 16.16 -9.87 -15.13
C SER A 40 15.53 -10.66 -16.28
N ILE A 41 14.39 -11.32 -16.03
CA ILE A 41 13.63 -12.05 -17.06
C ILE A 41 13.15 -11.10 -18.16
N LEU A 42 12.65 -9.92 -17.80
CA LEU A 42 12.13 -8.95 -18.75
C LEU A 42 13.23 -8.41 -19.67
N LYS A 43 14.41 -8.10 -19.11
CA LYS A 43 15.59 -7.69 -19.89
C LYS A 43 16.01 -8.77 -20.88
N GLU A 44 16.12 -10.02 -20.42
CA GLU A 44 16.55 -11.15 -21.25
C GLU A 44 15.56 -11.46 -22.39
N LYS A 45 14.25 -11.43 -22.10
CA LYS A 45 13.22 -11.84 -23.07
C LYS A 45 12.80 -10.75 -24.04
N TYR A 46 12.84 -9.49 -23.61
CA TYR A 46 12.26 -8.38 -24.37
C TYR A 46 13.28 -7.30 -24.74
N GLY A 47 14.55 -7.46 -24.36
CA GLY A 47 15.60 -6.50 -24.68
C GLY A 47 15.42 -5.15 -23.98
N LEU A 48 14.65 -5.11 -22.89
CA LEU A 48 14.48 -3.90 -22.11
C LEU A 48 15.80 -3.51 -21.44
N ASN A 49 15.99 -2.21 -21.27
CA ASN A 49 17.12 -1.63 -20.57
C ASN A 49 16.65 -0.76 -19.40
N ASP A 50 17.61 -0.25 -18.63
CA ASP A 50 17.29 0.51 -17.42
C ASP A 50 16.61 1.86 -17.76
N ASP A 51 16.80 2.43 -18.95
CA ASP A 51 16.09 3.64 -19.41
C ASP A 51 14.58 3.37 -19.58
N ASN A 52 14.23 2.18 -20.09
CA ASN A 52 12.82 1.77 -20.19
C ASN A 52 12.19 1.65 -18.81
N LEU A 53 12.91 1.07 -17.84
CA LEU A 53 12.43 0.94 -16.47
C LEU A 53 12.21 2.31 -15.82
N GLU A 54 13.14 3.24 -16.02
CA GLU A 54 13.04 4.58 -15.46
C GLU A 54 11.84 5.34 -16.02
N SER A 55 11.56 5.19 -17.32
CA SER A 55 10.35 5.78 -17.93
C SER A 55 9.08 5.22 -17.31
N ILE A 56 8.95 3.90 -17.25
CA ILE A 56 7.76 3.23 -16.68
C ILE A 56 7.59 3.61 -15.20
N TYR A 57 8.69 3.66 -14.44
CA TYR A 57 8.65 4.07 -13.05
C TYR A 57 8.13 5.50 -12.87
N ARG A 58 8.61 6.45 -13.68
CA ARG A 58 8.11 7.84 -13.64
C ARG A 58 6.63 7.93 -13.97
N ASP A 59 6.17 7.18 -14.97
CA ASP A 59 4.76 7.16 -15.37
C ASP A 59 3.90 6.63 -14.20
N ILE A 60 4.28 5.51 -13.59
CA ILE A 60 3.56 4.92 -12.44
C ILE A 60 3.56 5.85 -11.23
N VAL A 61 4.71 6.44 -10.86
CA VAL A 61 4.77 7.39 -9.73
C VAL A 61 3.88 8.60 -9.99
N SER A 62 3.92 9.15 -11.20
CA SER A 62 3.06 10.27 -11.57
C SER A 62 1.58 9.91 -11.50
N GLU A 63 1.20 8.67 -11.84
CA GLU A 63 -0.17 8.17 -11.71
C GLU A 63 -0.57 8.02 -10.25
N GLU A 64 0.28 7.43 -9.40
CA GLU A 64 0.02 7.27 -7.96
C GLU A 64 -0.08 8.60 -7.23
N GLU A 65 0.80 9.57 -7.52
CA GLU A 65 0.74 10.92 -6.94
C GLU A 65 -0.46 11.74 -7.43
N ALA A 66 -1.00 11.42 -8.62
CA ALA A 66 -2.20 12.05 -9.15
C ALA A 66 -3.49 11.48 -8.54
N GLN A 67 -3.43 10.37 -7.80
CA GLN A 67 -4.59 9.85 -7.08
C GLN A 67 -4.91 10.73 -5.87
N PRO A 68 -6.18 11.13 -5.67
CA PRO A 68 -6.55 11.88 -4.48
C PRO A 68 -6.25 11.05 -3.24
N ASP A 69 -5.50 11.63 -2.30
CA ASP A 69 -5.13 11.08 -0.97
C ASP A 69 -6.35 10.63 -0.12
N VAL A 70 -7.56 10.99 -0.56
CA VAL A 70 -8.79 10.82 0.19
C VAL A 70 -9.76 9.99 -0.64
N ALA A 71 -9.99 8.75 -0.19
CA ALA A 71 -11.10 7.94 -0.68
C ALA A 71 -12.38 8.80 -0.68
N GLU A 72 -13.05 8.88 -1.83
CA GLU A 72 -14.24 9.71 -1.97
C GLU A 72 -15.25 9.36 -0.86
N SER A 73 -15.77 10.39 -0.19
CA SER A 73 -16.78 10.17 0.84
C SER A 73 -18.14 9.96 0.19
N CYS A 74 -18.92 9.01 0.73
CA CYS A 74 -20.28 8.79 0.29
C CYS A 74 -21.09 10.09 0.40
N PRO A 75 -21.75 10.58 -0.67
CA PRO A 75 -22.54 11.81 -0.65
C PRO A 75 -23.78 11.72 0.25
N GLN A 76 -24.15 10.52 0.71
CA GLN A 76 -25.31 10.30 1.60
C GLN A 76 -24.91 10.17 3.08
N CYS A 77 -23.86 9.41 3.40
CA CYS A 77 -23.48 9.13 4.79
C CYS A 77 -22.11 9.68 5.20
N ASN A 78 -21.40 10.32 4.26
CA ASN A 78 -20.11 10.97 4.43
C ASN A 78 -19.00 10.08 5.00
N ARG A 79 -19.15 8.75 4.85
CA ARG A 79 -18.14 7.75 5.19
C ARG A 79 -17.25 7.47 3.98
N PRO A 80 -15.97 7.12 4.18
CA PRO A 80 -15.06 6.80 3.08
C PRO A 80 -15.61 5.61 2.29
N LEU A 81 -15.66 5.76 0.97
CA LEU A 81 -15.99 4.67 0.07
C LEU A 81 -14.77 3.79 -0.16
N GLN A 82 -15.01 2.53 -0.48
CA GLN A 82 -13.94 1.68 -0.99
C GLN A 82 -13.75 1.99 -2.48
N ASP A 83 -12.50 1.92 -2.94
CA ASP A 83 -12.17 2.05 -4.34
C ASP A 83 -13.00 1.07 -5.18
N ASN A 84 -13.56 1.56 -6.28
CA ASN A 84 -14.39 0.80 -7.22
C ASN A 84 -15.71 0.24 -6.64
N SER A 85 -16.25 0.80 -5.55
CA SER A 85 -17.56 0.43 -5.01
C SER A 85 -18.71 1.17 -5.72
N THR A 86 -19.65 0.43 -6.31
CA THR A 86 -20.88 0.97 -6.91
C THR A 86 -22.01 1.18 -5.90
N VAL A 87 -21.83 0.67 -4.68
CA VAL A 87 -22.78 0.77 -3.58
C VAL A 87 -22.02 1.03 -2.28
N CYS A 88 -22.47 2.01 -1.50
CA CYS A 88 -21.91 2.28 -0.19
C CYS A 88 -22.26 1.14 0.78
N ILE A 89 -21.24 0.47 1.34
CA ILE A 89 -21.42 -0.62 2.32
C ILE A 89 -22.09 -0.18 3.63
N TYR A 90 -22.06 1.12 3.93
CA TYR A 90 -22.57 1.64 5.21
C TYR A 90 -24.03 2.08 5.16
N CYS A 91 -24.48 2.63 4.03
CA CYS A 91 -25.83 3.19 3.91
C CYS A 91 -26.64 2.62 2.76
N GLY A 92 -26.04 1.80 1.88
CA GLY A 92 -26.71 1.21 0.74
C GLY A 92 -26.96 2.17 -0.42
N ALA A 93 -26.45 3.41 -0.36
CA ALA A 93 -26.58 4.36 -1.47
C ALA A 93 -25.80 3.87 -2.70
N GLU A 94 -26.44 3.92 -3.87
CA GLU A 94 -25.77 3.71 -5.15
C GLU A 94 -24.81 4.88 -5.42
N ILE A 95 -23.53 4.54 -5.58
CA ILE A 95 -22.48 5.48 -5.93
C ILE A 95 -22.21 5.26 -7.41
N GLY A 96 -22.51 6.26 -8.24
CA GLY A 96 -22.26 6.18 -9.68
C GLY A 96 -20.81 5.75 -9.95
N HIS A 97 -20.63 4.86 -10.91
CA HIS A 97 -19.36 4.20 -11.25
C HIS A 97 -18.24 5.24 -11.49
N HIS A 98 -17.42 5.56 -10.47
CA HIS A 98 -16.30 6.48 -10.66
C HIS A 98 -15.04 5.71 -11.07
N ARG A 99 -14.98 5.50 -12.40
CA ARG A 99 -13.82 5.26 -13.29
C ARG A 99 -13.08 3.92 -13.29
N MET A 100 -13.22 3.25 -14.43
CA MET A 100 -12.08 2.70 -15.19
C MET A 100 -11.22 3.88 -15.69
N PHE A 101 -9.90 3.71 -15.62
CA PHE A 101 -8.83 4.63 -16.06
C PHE A 101 -8.50 5.75 -15.07
#